data_AF-A0A839E224-F1
#
_entry.id   AF-A0A839E224-F1
#
_cell.length_a   1.000
_cell.length_b   1.000
_cell.length_c   1.000
_cell.angle_alpha   90.00
_cell.angle_beta   90.00
_cell.angle_gamma   90.00
#
_symmetry.space_group_name_H-M   'P 1'
#
loop_
_entity.id
_entity.type
_entity.pdbx_description
1 polymer ?
#
loop_
_entity_poly.entity_id
_entity_poly.type
_entity_poly.pdbx_seq_one_letter_code
_entity_poly.pdbx_strand_id
1 'polypeptide(L)'
;MRSVLRKVPGTASSVAVLGVLGLVLGAGLLSVPCLFRFATGLDGPFCGGSRMIGAVLHGDLLSALDFNAFALLVFPPFVLAMLVSGARRELGVAARVWPSGFFGKLLGCGLAVVVLTWTVLRNLPFEPFTALRA
;
A
#
# COMPACT_ATOMS: atom_id res chain seq x y z
N MET A 1 -17.76 11.28 18.90
CA MET A 1 -16.65 10.42 18.38
C MET A 1 -16.69 8.99 18.93
N ARG A 2 -16.76 8.77 20.27
CA ARG A 2 -16.79 7.41 20.87
C ARG A 2 -17.97 6.53 20.42
N SER A 3 -19.13 7.10 20.10
CA SER A 3 -20.31 6.37 19.62
C SER A 3 -20.17 5.84 18.19
N VAL A 4 -19.39 6.52 17.34
CA VAL A 4 -19.14 6.10 15.95
C VAL A 4 -18.12 4.98 15.93
N LEU A 5 -17.01 5.10 16.68
CA LEU A 5 -15.97 4.06 16.78
C LEU A 5 -16.52 2.71 17.25
N ARG A 6 -17.51 2.69 18.15
CA ARG A 6 -18.19 1.45 18.58
C ARG A 6 -18.98 0.77 17.46
N LYS A 7 -19.43 1.52 16.46
CA LYS A 7 -20.20 0.99 15.32
C LYS A 7 -19.30 0.49 14.18
N VAL A 8 -18.01 0.82 14.19
CA VAL A 8 -17.04 0.41 13.16
C VAL A 8 -15.77 -0.24 13.76
N PRO A 9 -15.90 -1.28 14.59
CA PRO A 9 -14.79 -1.79 15.42
C PRO A 9 -13.62 -2.34 14.59
N GLY A 10 -13.87 -3.02 13.47
CA GLY A 10 -12.82 -3.59 12.63
C GLY A 10 -12.10 -2.51 11.81
N THR A 11 -12.84 -1.52 11.31
CA THR A 11 -12.22 -0.37 10.64
C THR A 11 -11.39 0.46 11.61
N ALA A 12 -11.91 0.72 12.82
CA ALA A 12 -11.20 1.44 13.87
C ALA A 12 -9.92 0.70 14.30
N SER A 13 -9.99 -0.63 14.46
CA SER A 13 -8.82 -1.46 14.75
C SER A 13 -7.78 -1.38 13.63
N SER A 14 -8.21 -1.45 12.37
CA SER A 14 -7.32 -1.35 11.22
C SER A 14 -6.60 0.00 11.16
N VAL A 15 -7.31 1.12 11.38
CA VAL A 15 -6.70 2.45 11.46
C VAL A 15 -5.72 2.54 12.63
N ALA A 16 -6.09 2.01 13.80
CA ALA A 16 -5.21 2.01 14.97
C ALA A 16 -3.91 1.22 14.71
N VAL A 17 -4.01 0.03 14.13
CA VAL A 17 -2.86 -0.80 13.78
C VAL A 17 -1.97 -0.10 12.76
N LEU A 18 -2.53 0.46 11.69
CA LEU A 18 -1.76 1.21 10.69
C LEU A 18 -1.08 2.45 11.29
N GLY A 19 -1.77 3.18 12.16
CA GLY A 19 -1.22 4.34 12.85
C GLY A 19 -0.08 3.98 13.80
N VAL A 20 -0.26 2.95 14.63
CA VAL A 20 0.80 2.45 15.53
C VAL A 20 1.99 1.94 14.72
N LEU A 21 1.76 1.17 13.66
CA LEU A 21 2.83 0.67 12.80
C LEU A 21 3.59 1.83 12.14
N GLY A 22 2.88 2.83 11.63
CA GLY A 22 3.49 4.04 11.07
C GLY A 22 4.33 4.80 12.09
N LEU A 23 3.83 4.96 13.32
CA LEU A 23 4.59 5.60 14.41
C LEU A 23 5.84 4.81 14.79
N VAL A 24 5.74 3.49 14.93
CA VAL A 24 6.88 2.62 15.27
C VAL A 24 7.96 2.68 14.19
N LEU A 25 7.56 2.58 12.92
CA LEU A 25 8.47 2.62 11.79
C LEU A 25 9.08 4.02 11.59
N GLY A 26 8.28 5.09 11.74
CA GLY A 26 8.74 6.46 11.56
C GLY A 26 9.60 6.99 12.71
N ALA A 27 9.38 6.49 13.93
CA ALA A 27 10.27 6.76 15.07
C ALA A 27 11.58 5.97 15.00
N GLY A 28 11.78 5.12 14.00
CA GLY A 28 12.97 4.28 13.85
C GLY A 28 13.08 3.14 14.87
N LEU A 29 12.00 2.83 15.61
CA LEU A 29 11.96 1.71 16.56
C LEU A 29 12.03 0.36 15.85
N LEU A 30 11.60 0.32 14.59
CA LEU A 30 11.77 -0.80 13.67
C LEU A 30 12.05 -0.25 12.27
N SER A 31 12.98 -0.87 11.53
CA SER A 31 13.20 -0.51 10.12
C SER A 31 12.14 -1.16 9.24
N VAL A 32 11.80 -0.53 8.11
CA VAL A 32 10.88 -1.12 7.13
C VAL A 32 11.62 -2.27 6.43
N PRO A 33 11.31 -3.55 6.74
CA PRO A 33 12.10 -4.64 6.18
C PRO A 33 11.79 -4.80 4.69
N CYS A 34 12.81 -5.05 3.86
CA CYS A 34 12.56 -5.65 2.55
C CYS A 34 12.54 -7.18 2.73
N LEU A 35 11.34 -7.76 2.83
CA LEU A 35 11.16 -9.21 2.96
C LEU A 35 11.82 -9.98 1.81
N PHE A 36 11.85 -9.41 0.61
CA PHE A 36 12.51 -10.04 -0.55
C PHE A 36 14.03 -10.12 -0.38
N ARG A 37 14.67 -9.03 0.07
CA ARG A 37 16.11 -9.03 0.37
C ARG A 37 16.43 -9.91 1.56
N PHE A 38 15.57 -9.95 2.57
CA PHE A 38 15.72 -10.86 3.70
C PHE A 38 15.66 -12.33 3.26
N ALA A 39 14.73 -12.67 2.35
CA ALA A 39 14.55 -14.04 1.88
C ALA A 39 15.57 -14.50 0.82
N THR A 40 16.06 -13.59 -0.03
CA THR A 40 16.86 -13.93 -1.22
C THR A 40 18.26 -13.31 -1.26
N GLY A 41 18.55 -12.34 -0.39
CA GLY A 41 19.79 -11.55 -0.42
C GLY A 41 19.86 -10.51 -1.54
N LEU A 42 18.88 -10.49 -2.46
CA LEU A 42 18.84 -9.59 -3.62
C LEU A 42 17.90 -8.40 -3.37
N ASP A 43 18.25 -7.22 -3.89
CA ASP A 43 17.29 -6.12 -4.01
C ASP A 43 16.28 -6.52 -5.10
N GLY A 44 15.05 -6.87 -4.71
CA GLY A 44 14.01 -7.29 -5.65
C GLY A 44 12.74 -6.44 -5.60
N PRO A 45 11.62 -6.96 -6.14
CA PRO A 45 10.49 -6.14 -6.59
C PRO A 45 9.79 -5.36 -5.48
N PHE A 46 9.92 -5.80 -4.23
CA PHE A 46 9.27 -5.17 -3.07
C PHE A 46 10.20 -4.23 -2.29
N CYS A 47 11.50 -4.20 -2.58
CA CYS A 47 12.45 -3.39 -1.82
C CYS A 47 12.26 -1.87 -2.04
N GLY A 48 11.87 -1.45 -3.24
CA GLY A 48 11.50 -0.05 -3.51
C GLY A 48 10.27 0.39 -2.71
N GLY A 49 9.33 -0.52 -2.45
CA GLY A 49 8.18 -0.23 -1.57
C GLY A 49 8.60 0.03 -0.12
N SER A 50 9.52 -0.77 0.42
CA SER A 50 10.04 -0.57 1.78
C SER A 50 10.78 0.77 1.92
N ARG A 51 11.62 1.14 0.94
CA ARG A 51 12.33 2.42 0.91
C ARG A 51 11.37 3.61 0.75
N MET A 52 10.37 3.49 -0.12
CA MET A 52 9.29 4.47 -0.29
C MET A 52 8.55 4.71 1.04
N ILE A 53 8.12 3.65 1.74
CA ILE A 53 7.45 3.79 3.04
C ILE A 53 8.37 4.49 4.05
N GLY A 54 9.64 4.11 4.10
CA GLY A 54 10.63 4.78 4.95
C GLY A 54 10.74 6.28 4.66
N ALA A 55 10.82 6.67 3.39
CA ALA A 55 10.89 8.06 2.96
C ALA A 55 9.61 8.85 3.32
N VAL A 56 8.43 8.27 3.08
CA VAL A 56 7.14 8.85 3.48
C VAL A 56 7.08 9.10 4.99
N LEU A 57 7.52 8.15 5.80
CA LEU A 57 7.49 8.26 7.26
C LEU A 57 8.40 9.35 7.81
N HIS A 58 9.49 9.69 7.10
CA HIS A 58 10.38 10.80 7.44
C HIS A 58 9.97 12.13 6.76
N GLY A 59 8.87 12.13 5.99
CA GLY A 59 8.38 13.33 5.28
C GLY A 59 9.11 13.63 3.96
N ASP A 60 9.96 12.73 3.47
CA ASP A 60 10.67 12.89 2.20
C ASP A 60 9.86 12.28 1.04
N LEU A 61 8.94 13.08 0.50
CA LEU A 61 8.07 12.65 -0.60
C LEU A 61 8.79 12.58 -1.96
N LEU A 62 9.87 13.34 -2.14
CA LEU A 62 10.62 13.34 -3.39
C LEU A 62 11.38 12.01 -3.53
N SER A 63 12.12 11.62 -2.49
CA SER A 63 12.78 10.31 -2.47
C SER A 63 11.74 9.17 -2.53
N ALA A 64 10.56 9.33 -1.93
CA ALA A 64 9.51 8.32 -2.01
C ALA A 64 8.99 8.10 -3.45
N LEU A 65 8.87 9.17 -4.25
CA LEU A 65 8.52 9.08 -5.67
C LEU A 65 9.59 8.33 -6.45
N ASP A 66 10.86 8.64 -6.19
CA ASP A 66 11.98 7.97 -6.83
C ASP A 66 11.97 6.46 -6.51
N PHE A 67 11.76 6.09 -5.24
CA PHE A 67 11.74 4.69 -4.82
C PHE A 67 10.57 3.88 -5.38
N ASN A 68 9.37 4.46 -5.49
CA ASN A 68 8.20 3.78 -6.08
C ASN A 68 7.01 4.73 -6.38
N ALA A 69 7.10 5.55 -7.42
CA ALA A 69 6.04 6.48 -7.81
C ALA A 69 4.65 5.83 -7.94
N PHE A 70 4.57 4.67 -8.61
CA PHE A 70 3.30 3.96 -8.79
C PHE A 70 2.67 3.57 -7.45
N ALA A 71 3.42 2.93 -6.56
CA ALA A 71 2.89 2.51 -5.27
C ALA A 71 2.51 3.73 -4.42
N LEU A 72 3.30 4.81 -4.46
CA LEU A 72 3.00 6.03 -3.73
C LEU A 72 1.69 6.67 -4.18
N LEU A 73 1.37 6.63 -5.47
CA LEU A 73 0.16 7.22 -6.02
C LEU A 73 -1.07 6.32 -5.91
N VAL A 74 -0.91 5.00 -6.00
CA VAL A 74 -2.03 4.04 -6.04
C VAL A 74 -2.37 3.49 -4.66
N PHE A 75 -1.38 3.24 -3.81
CA PHE A 75 -1.60 2.56 -2.53
C PHE A 75 -2.38 3.40 -1.51
N PRO A 76 -2.07 4.69 -1.26
CA PRO A 76 -2.84 5.51 -0.31
C PRO A 76 -4.33 5.63 -0.64
N PRO A 77 -4.75 5.98 -1.88
CA PRO A 77 -6.18 6.05 -2.20
C PRO A 77 -6.85 4.67 -2.14
N PHE A 78 -6.13 3.60 -2.49
CA PHE A 78 -6.65 2.24 -2.35
C PHE A 78 -6.92 1.87 -0.88
N VAL A 79 -5.96 2.11 0.02
CA VAL A 79 -6.13 1.87 1.47
C VAL A 79 -7.29 2.69 2.01
N LEU A 80 -7.38 3.98 1.64
CA LEU A 80 -8.49 4.84 2.06
C LEU A 80 -9.84 4.31 1.56
N ALA A 81 -9.93 3.88 0.29
CA ALA A 81 -11.15 3.31 -0.27
C ALA A 81 -11.58 2.03 0.47
N MET A 82 -10.62 1.18 0.87
CA MET A 82 -10.89 -0.03 1.65
C MET A 82 -11.36 0.29 3.07
N LEU A 83 -10.75 1.26 3.74
CA LEU A 83 -11.17 1.72 5.07
C LEU A 83 -12.58 2.31 5.03
N VAL A 84 -12.87 3.19 4.06
CA VAL A 84 -14.20 3.79 3.89
C VAL A 84 -15.24 2.72 3.57
N SER A 85 -14.93 1.78 2.68
CA SER A 85 -15.85 0.70 2.31
C SER A 85 -16.07 -0.29 3.47
N GLY A 86 -15.03 -0.54 4.28
CA GLY A 86 -15.10 -1.27 5.55
C GLY A 86 -16.05 -0.61 6.54
N ALA A 87 -15.86 0.68 6.81
CA ALA A 87 -16.73 1.46 7.69
C ALA A 87 -18.18 1.46 7.20
N ARG A 88 -18.41 1.67 5.90
CA ARG A 88 -19.75 1.64 5.31
C ARG A 88 -20.41 0.28 5.49
N ARG A 89 -19.65 -0.81 5.42
CA ARG A 89 -20.17 -2.16 5.65
C ARG A 89 -20.55 -2.38 7.12
N GLU A 90 -19.68 -2.00 8.05
CA GLU A 90 -19.95 -2.12 9.48
C GLU A 90 -21.12 -1.24 9.94
N LEU A 91 -21.34 -0.09 9.29
CA LEU A 91 -22.50 0.77 9.48
C LEU A 91 -23.79 0.27 8.81
N GLY A 92 -23.75 -0.85 8.07
CA GLY A 92 -24.90 -1.39 7.33
C GLY A 92 -25.29 -0.58 6.08
N VAL A 93 -24.50 0.43 5.69
CA VAL A 93 -24.73 1.27 4.50
C VAL A 93 -24.31 0.55 3.21
N ALA A 94 -23.36 -0.38 3.30
CA ALA A 94 -22.89 -1.17 2.18
C ALA A 94 -22.93 -2.67 2.50
N ALA A 95 -23.34 -3.50 1.53
CA ALA A 95 -23.35 -4.95 1.73
C ALA A 95 -21.94 -5.57 1.71
N ARG A 96 -20.99 -4.94 1.02
CA ARG A 96 -19.63 -5.48 0.78
C ARG A 96 -18.58 -4.36 0.73
N VAL A 97 -17.35 -4.72 1.07
CA VAL A 97 -16.17 -3.85 0.97
C VAL A 97 -15.62 -3.80 -0.46
N TRP A 98 -15.67 -4.93 -1.16
CA TRP A 98 -15.26 -5.06 -2.56
C TRP A 98 -16.47 -5.37 -3.46
N PRO A 99 -16.55 -4.81 -4.68
CA PRO A 99 -17.61 -5.17 -5.63
C PRO A 99 -17.65 -6.67 -5.91
N SER A 100 -18.84 -7.24 -6.11
CA SER A 100 -19.01 -8.66 -6.44
C SER A 100 -19.24 -8.91 -7.93
N GLY A 101 -19.20 -10.17 -8.34
CA GLY A 101 -19.53 -10.57 -9.71
C GLY A 101 -18.44 -10.20 -10.72
N PHE A 102 -18.84 -9.99 -11.97
CA PHE A 102 -17.93 -9.71 -13.07
C PHE A 102 -17.07 -8.46 -12.81
N PHE A 103 -17.69 -7.35 -12.41
CA PHE A 103 -16.99 -6.09 -12.13
C PHE A 103 -15.95 -6.22 -11.02
N GLY A 104 -16.28 -6.95 -9.94
CA GLY A 104 -15.33 -7.21 -8.85
C GLY A 104 -14.10 -7.99 -9.29
N LYS A 105 -14.30 -9.02 -10.13
CA LYS A 105 -13.22 -9.81 -10.71
C LYS A 105 -12.38 -8.97 -11.67
N LEU A 106 -13.02 -8.18 -12.53
CA LEU A 106 -12.34 -7.31 -13.48
C LEU A 106 -11.44 -6.28 -12.77
N LEU A 107 -11.95 -5.64 -11.72
CA LEU A 107 -11.15 -4.71 -10.90
C LEU A 107 -9.98 -5.41 -10.21
N GLY A 108 -10.21 -6.58 -9.63
CA GLY A 108 -9.16 -7.36 -8.96
C GLY A 108 -8.07 -7.82 -9.92
N CYS A 109 -8.45 -8.41 -11.04
CA CYS A 109 -7.53 -8.83 -12.10
C CYS A 109 -6.82 -7.62 -12.73
N GLY A 110 -7.54 -6.53 -12.99
CA GLY A 110 -6.96 -5.30 -13.52
C GLY A 110 -5.91 -4.71 -12.60
N LEU A 111 -6.20 -4.60 -11.30
CA LEU A 111 -5.23 -4.14 -10.30
C LEU A 111 -4.02 -5.07 -10.24
N ALA A 112 -4.23 -6.39 -10.22
CA ALA A 112 -3.15 -7.36 -10.23
C ALA A 112 -2.27 -7.25 -11.48
N VAL A 113 -2.87 -7.14 -12.66
CA VAL A 113 -2.15 -6.95 -13.93
C VAL A 113 -1.35 -5.66 -13.88
N VAL A 114 -1.94 -4.53 -13.48
CA VAL A 114 -1.23 -3.24 -13.41
C VAL A 114 -0.05 -3.32 -12.43
N VAL A 115 -0.24 -3.91 -11.25
CA VAL A 115 0.84 -4.09 -10.26
C VAL A 115 1.96 -4.98 -10.82
N LEU A 116 1.61 -6.10 -11.46
CA LEU A 116 2.59 -7.01 -12.06
C LEU A 116 3.31 -6.35 -13.23
N THR A 117 2.59 -5.64 -14.11
CA THR A 117 3.16 -4.90 -15.22
C THR A 117 4.12 -3.84 -14.73
N TRP A 118 3.74 -3.00 -13.77
CA TRP A 118 4.66 -2.03 -13.15
C TRP A 118 5.89 -2.73 -12.57
N THR A 119 5.69 -3.84 -11.85
CA THR A 119 6.77 -4.62 -11.25
C THR A 119 7.74 -5.16 -12.29
N VAL A 120 7.25 -5.68 -13.42
CA VAL A 120 8.10 -6.16 -14.51
C VAL A 120 8.82 -5.00 -15.16
N LEU A 121 8.08 -3.97 -15.59
CA LEU A 121 8.63 -2.82 -16.31
C LEU A 121 9.73 -2.12 -15.53
N ARG A 122 9.55 -1.89 -14.22
CA ARG A 122 10.57 -1.23 -13.40
C ARG A 122 11.86 -2.05 -13.20
N ASN A 123 11.83 -3.35 -13.46
CA ASN A 123 12.97 -4.25 -13.28
C ASN A 123 13.74 -4.51 -14.59
N LEU A 124 13.27 -4.01 -15.74
CA LEU A 124 13.93 -4.23 -17.04
C LEU A 124 15.30 -3.53 -17.11
N PRO A 125 16.35 -4.19 -17.63
CA PRO A 125 17.73 -3.67 -17.64
C PRO A 125 18.07 -2.76 -18.84
N PHE A 126 17.09 -2.19 -19.52
CA PHE A 126 17.31 -1.39 -20.73
C PHE A 126 16.52 -0.07 -20.69
N GLU A 127 17.03 0.94 -21.38
CA GLU A 127 16.39 2.26 -21.51
C GLU A 127 15.02 2.16 -22.19
N PRO A 128 14.00 2.94 -21.77
CA PRO A 128 14.00 3.96 -20.72
C PRO A 128 13.66 3.41 -19.32
N PHE A 129 13.54 2.09 -19.15
CA PHE A 129 13.03 1.46 -17.92
C PHE A 129 14.02 1.46 -16.75
N THR A 130 15.30 1.63 -17.04
CA THR A 130 16.36 1.93 -16.06
C THR A 130 16.04 3.17 -15.23
N ALA A 131 15.34 4.17 -15.78
CA ALA A 131 14.88 5.35 -15.04
C ALA A 131 13.86 5.03 -13.93
N LEU A 132 13.21 3.86 -13.99
CA LEU A 132 12.20 3.41 -13.01
C LEU A 132 12.79 2.52 -11.89
N ARG A 133 14.10 2.28 -11.91
CA ARG A 133 14.80 1.41 -10.94
C ARG A 133 15.18 2.08 -9.62
N ALA A 134 15.06 3.40 -9.52
CA ALA A 134 15.40 4.15 -8.32
C ALA A 134 14.67 3.61 -7.07
#